data_AF-A0A3B4ZNJ8-F1
#
_entry.id   AF-A0A3B4ZNJ8-F1
#
_cell.length_a   1.000
_cell.length_b   1.000
_cell.length_c   1.000
_cell.angle_alpha   90.00
_cell.angle_beta   90.00
_cell.angle_gamma   90.00
#
_symmetry.space_group_name_H-M   'P 1'
#
loop_
_entity.id
_entity.type
_entity.pdbx_description
1 polymer ?
#
loop_
_entity_poly.entity_id
_entity_poly.type
_entity_poly.pdbx_seq_one_letter_code
_entity_poly.pdbx_strand_id
1 'polypeptide(L)'
;FLFSVCMSLLLLLVLFSLLVICVCDPGFAGPDCSQRACPDDCNDRGRCVNGKCVCDSGYTGEDCSEDSCPGNCNNRGRCINGQCVCDDGFTGDDCSEDSCPGNCNNRGRCINGQCVCDDGFTGDNCSQKACPNNCSKRGKCVNGKCVCDVGFTGPDCAAKGCPNNCSNKGRCVKGSCVCRRGFTGPDCSQCLEGKTGPNCDTGESKQAKYAIFDLKKSLIGSVLLSN
;
A
#
# COMPACT_ATOMS: atom_id res chain seq x y z
N PHE A 1 51.13 48.81 26.68
CA PHE A 1 50.34 49.62 25.72
C PHE A 1 49.03 48.89 25.50
N LEU A 2 47.85 49.28 25.97
CA LEU A 2 47.41 50.25 26.98
C LEU A 2 46.31 49.49 27.74
N PHE A 3 46.34 49.46 29.08
CA PHE A 3 45.19 48.99 29.83
C PHE A 3 44.08 50.05 29.70
N SER A 4 42.95 49.64 29.11
CA SER A 4 41.58 50.12 29.33
C SER A 4 41.47 51.57 29.78
N VAL A 5 41.06 52.45 28.85
CA VAL A 5 40.83 53.88 29.14
C VAL A 5 39.54 54.01 29.95
N CYS A 6 39.65 53.82 31.26
CA CYS A 6 38.61 54.18 32.21
C CYS A 6 38.51 55.71 32.22
N MET A 7 37.61 56.28 31.38
CA MET A 7 37.40 57.73 31.23
C MET A 7 37.08 58.35 32.59
N SER A 8 38.13 58.84 33.25
CA SER A 8 38.06 59.56 34.51
C SER A 8 37.57 60.97 34.20
N LEU A 9 36.25 61.19 34.25
CA LEU A 9 35.64 62.52 34.23
C LEU A 9 35.90 63.19 35.60
N LEU A 10 37.14 63.62 35.80
CA LEU A 10 37.68 64.09 37.08
C LEU A 10 37.26 65.52 37.45
N LEU A 11 36.06 65.99 37.10
CA LEU A 11 35.75 67.42 37.23
C LEU A 11 34.36 67.82 37.71
N LEU A 12 33.73 67.06 38.61
CA LEU A 12 32.77 67.65 39.57
C LEU A 12 32.48 66.68 40.74
N LEU A 13 33.00 67.04 41.90
CA LEU A 13 32.80 66.35 43.18
C LEU A 13 31.33 66.46 43.63
N VAL A 14 30.73 65.30 43.94
CA VAL A 14 29.65 64.99 44.92
C VAL A 14 28.54 64.11 44.29
N LEU A 15 28.85 62.81 44.17
CA LEU A 15 27.99 61.61 44.36
C LEU A 15 28.84 60.37 44.03
N PHE A 16 30.01 60.32 44.66
CA PHE A 16 31.11 59.40 44.40
C PHE A 16 30.80 58.02 45.03
N SER A 17 29.82 57.31 44.47
CA SER A 17 29.58 55.90 44.71
C SER A 17 28.86 55.30 43.51
N LEU A 18 29.56 54.38 42.84
CA LEU A 18 28.97 53.21 42.16
C LEU A 18 28.45 53.35 40.71
N LEU A 19 29.26 53.79 39.74
CA LEU A 19 29.21 53.21 38.37
C LEU A 19 30.43 53.65 37.56
N VAL A 20 31.59 53.09 37.88
CA VAL A 20 32.71 53.00 36.92
C VAL A 20 32.28 51.99 35.88
N ILE A 21 31.94 52.44 34.67
CA ILE A 21 31.61 51.57 33.54
C ILE A 21 32.86 51.50 32.66
N CYS A 22 33.42 50.30 32.51
CA CYS A 22 34.51 50.04 31.57
C CYS A 22 33.93 49.82 30.17
N VAL A 23 34.52 50.48 29.16
CA VAL A 23 34.23 50.18 27.75
C VAL A 23 35.31 49.20 27.29
N CYS A 24 34.90 48.03 26.82
CA CYS A 24 35.82 46.96 26.44
C CYS A 24 36.19 47.01 24.95
N ASP A 25 37.38 46.53 24.63
CA ASP A 25 37.78 46.28 23.24
C ASP A 25 36.92 45.16 22.62
N PRO A 26 36.74 45.13 21.29
CA PRO A 26 35.97 44.10 20.61
C PRO A 26 36.41 42.69 21.01
N GLY A 27 35.45 41.83 21.36
CA GLY A 27 35.71 40.45 21.82
C GLY A 27 35.99 40.32 23.32
N PHE A 28 35.90 41.41 24.11
CA PHE A 28 36.02 41.39 25.56
C PHE A 28 34.78 41.97 26.24
N ALA A 29 34.46 41.46 27.43
CA ALA A 29 33.28 41.80 28.21
C ALA A 29 33.57 41.75 29.72
N GLY A 30 32.57 42.15 30.52
CA GLY A 30 32.63 42.13 31.98
C GLY A 30 33.07 43.47 32.60
N PRO A 31 32.98 43.60 33.94
CA PRO A 31 33.21 44.86 34.65
C PRO A 31 34.66 45.37 34.57
N ASP A 32 35.61 44.48 34.29
CA ASP A 32 37.04 44.78 34.15
C ASP A 32 37.61 44.40 32.77
N CYS A 33 36.74 44.05 31.80
CA CYS A 33 37.10 43.59 30.46
C CYS A 33 38.08 42.39 30.43
N SER A 34 38.16 41.61 31.52
CA SER A 34 39.03 40.43 31.60
C SER A 34 38.42 39.20 30.94
N GLN A 35 37.11 39.22 30.64
CA GLN A 35 36.38 38.09 30.09
C GLN A 35 36.32 38.18 28.57
N ARG A 36 36.49 37.06 27.87
CA ARG A 36 36.23 37.01 26.43
C ARG A 36 34.73 37.06 26.20
N ALA A 37 34.28 37.99 25.37
CA ALA A 37 32.89 38.07 24.94
C ALA A 37 32.54 36.84 24.10
N CYS A 38 31.32 36.33 24.27
CA CYS A 38 30.76 35.31 23.41
C CYS A 38 29.88 35.94 22.32
N PRO A 39 29.75 35.29 21.15
CA PRO A 39 28.81 35.70 20.12
C PRO A 39 27.38 35.84 20.68
N ASP A 40 26.76 37.00 20.49
CA ASP A 40 25.40 37.36 20.93
C ASP A 40 25.05 36.94 22.36
N ASP A 41 26.04 36.95 23.26
CA ASP A 41 25.93 36.48 24.65
C ASP A 41 25.30 35.07 24.80
N CYS A 42 25.60 34.20 23.82
CA CYS A 42 25.02 32.87 23.71
C CYS A 42 23.48 32.85 23.67
N ASN A 43 22.86 33.94 23.20
CA ASN A 43 21.41 34.15 23.13
C ASN A 43 20.66 33.85 24.44
N ASP A 44 21.32 33.99 25.59
CA ASP A 44 20.81 33.58 26.91
C ASP A 44 20.40 32.08 27.00
N ARG A 45 20.92 31.25 26.10
CA ARG A 45 20.62 29.81 25.93
C ARG A 45 21.85 28.93 26.11
N GLY A 46 22.83 29.43 26.85
CA GLY A 46 24.06 28.71 27.10
C GLY A 46 25.00 29.46 28.03
N ARG A 47 26.16 28.84 28.28
CA ARG A 47 27.21 29.40 29.12
C ARG A 47 28.40 29.81 28.27
N CYS A 48 28.84 31.06 28.42
CA CYS A 48 30.08 31.53 27.82
C CYS A 48 31.31 30.93 28.52
N VAL A 49 32.15 30.20 27.77
CA VAL A 49 33.40 29.60 28.28
C VAL A 49 34.55 29.97 27.34
N ASN A 50 35.47 30.82 27.81
CA ASN A 50 36.64 31.28 27.05
C ASN A 50 36.32 31.91 25.67
N GLY A 51 35.18 32.62 25.56
CA GLY A 51 34.74 33.25 24.31
C GLY A 51 34.03 32.31 23.34
N LYS A 52 33.66 31.11 23.78
CA LYS A 52 32.83 30.16 23.02
C LYS A 52 31.59 29.78 23.84
N CYS A 53 30.46 29.65 23.18
CA CYS A 53 29.23 29.21 23.82
C CYS A 53 29.20 27.70 24.04
N VAL A 54 28.76 27.30 25.24
CA VAL A 54 28.36 25.93 25.58
C VAL A 54 26.85 25.97 25.76
N CYS A 55 26.11 25.48 24.76
CA CYS A 55 24.66 25.61 24.73
C CYS A 55 23.96 24.72 25.75
N ASP A 56 22.82 25.22 26.23
CA ASP A 56 21.90 24.46 27.07
C ASP A 56 21.20 23.38 26.25
N SER A 57 20.66 22.37 26.95
CA SER A 57 19.94 21.26 26.31
C SER A 57 18.81 21.77 25.41
N GLY A 58 18.83 21.37 24.13
CA GLY A 58 17.85 21.81 23.15
C GLY A 58 18.33 22.95 22.26
N TYR A 59 19.56 23.46 22.43
CA TYR A 59 20.14 24.52 21.60
C TYR A 59 21.51 24.14 21.04
N THR A 60 21.81 24.65 19.85
CA THR A 60 23.05 24.42 19.10
C THR A 60 23.45 25.68 18.32
N GLY A 61 24.54 25.62 17.58
CA GLY A 61 25.09 26.76 16.84
C GLY A 61 26.24 27.45 17.59
N GLU A 62 26.82 28.48 16.98
CA GLU A 62 27.98 29.20 17.54
C GLU A 62 27.60 30.08 18.73
N ASP A 63 26.38 30.59 18.72
CA ASP A 63 25.77 31.51 19.68
C ASP A 63 24.54 30.91 20.38
N CYS A 64 24.27 29.61 20.20
CA CYS A 64 23.10 28.90 20.76
C CYS A 64 21.73 29.42 20.27
N SER A 65 21.68 30.11 19.14
CA SER A 65 20.43 30.59 18.55
C SER A 65 19.60 29.47 17.89
N GLU A 66 20.23 28.37 17.49
CA GLU A 66 19.59 27.28 16.75
C GLU A 66 18.97 26.25 17.70
N ASP A 67 17.77 25.75 17.40
CA ASP A 67 17.18 24.64 18.15
C ASP A 67 17.87 23.32 17.78
N SER A 68 18.14 22.49 18.79
CA SER A 68 18.63 21.13 18.59
C SER A 68 17.47 20.19 18.31
N CYS A 69 17.59 19.40 17.25
CA CYS A 69 16.67 18.31 16.95
C CYS A 69 17.28 16.95 17.24
N PRO A 70 16.46 15.94 17.62
CA PRO A 70 16.92 14.57 17.82
C PRO A 70 17.58 14.05 16.54
N GLY A 71 18.78 13.46 16.68
CA GLY A 71 19.55 12.91 15.56
C GLY A 71 19.86 13.90 14.42
N ASN A 72 19.72 15.22 14.63
CA ASN A 72 19.72 16.22 13.57
C ASN A 72 18.75 15.87 12.42
N CYS A 73 17.60 15.29 12.76
CA CYS A 73 16.60 14.75 11.83
C CYS A 73 17.19 13.76 10.81
N ASN A 74 18.29 13.08 11.15
CA ASN A 74 19.08 12.20 10.28
C ASN A 74 19.43 12.80 8.91
N ASN A 75 19.42 14.13 8.77
CA ASN A 75 19.51 14.84 7.50
C ASN A 75 18.43 14.43 6.48
N ARG A 76 17.26 14.01 6.96
CA ARG A 76 16.07 13.54 6.21
C ARG A 76 14.81 14.31 6.61
N GLY A 77 15.00 15.56 7.01
CA GLY A 77 13.92 16.42 7.47
C GLY A 77 14.43 17.79 7.89
N ARG A 78 13.49 18.63 8.31
CA ARG A 78 13.74 20.00 8.77
C ARG A 78 13.50 20.08 10.28
N CYS A 79 14.44 20.67 11.00
CA CYS A 79 14.25 21.00 12.41
C CYS A 79 13.38 22.25 12.54
N ILE A 80 12.26 22.14 13.25
CA ILE A 80 11.33 23.25 13.51
C ILE A 80 10.97 23.21 15.00
N ASN A 81 11.39 24.23 15.76
CA ASN A 81 11.13 24.34 17.20
C ASN A 81 11.55 23.09 17.99
N GLY A 82 12.72 22.51 17.67
CA GLY A 82 13.24 21.30 18.31
C GLY A 82 12.55 19.98 17.91
N GLN A 83 11.62 20.00 16.95
CA GLN A 83 10.98 18.81 16.39
C GLN A 83 11.36 18.60 14.93
N CYS A 84 11.52 17.34 14.52
CA CYS A 84 11.79 17.01 13.14
C CYS A 84 10.50 16.93 12.32
N VAL A 85 10.45 17.69 11.23
CA VAL A 85 9.48 17.52 10.16
C VAL A 85 10.16 16.74 9.04
N CYS A 86 9.83 15.46 8.93
CA CYS A 86 10.49 14.55 8.00
C CYS A 86 10.17 14.85 6.54
N ASP A 87 11.15 14.59 5.68
CA ASP A 87 10.97 14.62 4.23
C ASP A 87 10.10 13.44 3.77
N ASP A 88 9.55 13.55 2.55
CA ASP A 88 8.74 12.49 1.95
C ASP A 88 9.49 11.15 1.95
N GLY A 89 8.84 10.12 2.49
CA GLY A 89 9.43 8.78 2.58
C GLY A 89 10.13 8.48 3.91
N PHE A 90 10.14 9.41 4.88
CA PHE A 90 10.70 9.19 6.21
C PHE A 90 9.70 9.50 7.33
N THR A 91 9.90 8.92 8.50
CA THR A 91 9.06 9.09 9.69
C THR A 91 9.87 8.81 10.97
N GLY A 92 9.20 8.86 12.12
CA GLY A 92 9.82 8.78 13.44
C GLY A 92 10.29 10.14 13.96
N ASP A 93 10.66 10.18 15.25
CA ASP A 93 10.98 11.42 15.96
C ASP A 93 12.22 12.14 15.39
N ASP A 94 13.15 11.39 14.80
CA ASP A 94 14.38 11.89 14.19
C ASP A 94 14.48 11.60 12.69
N CYS A 95 13.38 11.19 12.04
CA CYS A 95 13.34 10.83 10.61
C CYS A 95 14.28 9.68 10.19
N SER A 96 14.68 8.82 11.14
CA SER A 96 15.49 7.63 10.83
C SER A 96 14.68 6.50 10.20
N GLU A 97 13.37 6.47 10.37
CA GLU A 97 12.50 5.39 9.91
C GLU A 97 12.00 5.66 8.48
N ASP A 98 11.91 4.62 7.65
CA ASP A 98 11.29 4.75 6.33
C ASP A 98 9.76 4.76 6.47
N SER A 99 9.10 5.70 5.78
CA SER A 99 7.65 5.72 5.65
C SER A 99 7.19 4.64 4.67
N CYS A 100 6.21 3.84 5.09
CA CYS A 100 5.52 2.90 4.22
C CYS A 100 4.09 3.33 3.90
N PRO A 101 3.55 2.96 2.72
CA PRO A 101 2.19 3.31 2.33
C PRO A 101 1.18 2.76 3.35
N GLY A 102 0.38 3.66 3.94
CA GLY A 102 -0.62 3.33 4.95
C GLY A 102 -0.06 2.61 6.19
N ASN A 103 1.23 2.78 6.51
CA ASN A 103 1.93 2.03 7.55
C ASN A 103 1.71 0.52 7.47
N CYS A 104 1.69 -0.02 6.25
CA CYS A 104 1.37 -1.42 5.96
C CYS A 104 0.05 -1.91 6.61
N ASN A 105 -0.90 -0.99 6.86
CA ASN A 105 -2.15 -1.22 7.58
C ASN A 105 -1.99 -1.97 8.92
N ASN A 106 -0.81 -1.86 9.55
CA ASN A 106 -0.42 -2.65 10.73
C ASN A 106 -0.57 -4.18 10.53
N ARG A 107 -0.37 -4.65 9.29
CA ARG A 107 -0.50 -6.05 8.84
C ARG A 107 0.71 -6.48 8.02
N GLY A 108 1.88 -5.99 8.42
CA GLY A 108 3.13 -6.22 7.75
C GLY A 108 4.25 -5.41 8.35
N ARG A 109 5.42 -5.56 7.77
CA ARG A 109 6.65 -4.86 8.15
C ARG A 109 7.07 -3.91 7.04
N CYS A 110 7.45 -2.69 7.42
CA CYS A 110 8.07 -1.75 6.51
C CYS A 110 9.55 -2.11 6.33
N ILE A 111 9.99 -2.33 5.09
CA ILE A 111 11.39 -2.60 4.76
C ILE A 111 11.76 -1.75 3.55
N ASN A 112 12.65 -0.78 3.74
CA ASN A 112 13.11 0.14 2.69
C ASN A 112 11.93 0.84 1.96
N GLY A 113 10.94 1.34 2.72
CA GLY A 113 9.75 1.99 2.18
C GLY A 113 8.71 1.07 1.51
N GLN A 114 8.93 -0.24 1.51
CA GLN A 114 8.01 -1.23 0.94
C GLN A 114 7.42 -2.13 2.03
N CYS A 115 6.13 -2.43 1.92
CA CYS A 115 5.47 -3.33 2.85
C CYS A 115 5.72 -4.80 2.51
N VAL A 116 6.24 -5.54 3.49
CA VAL A 116 6.23 -7.01 3.51
C VAL A 116 5.05 -7.46 4.37
N CYS A 117 4.00 -7.95 3.73
CA CYS A 117 2.75 -8.28 4.41
C CYS A 117 2.83 -9.56 5.24
N ASP A 118 2.09 -9.57 6.34
CA ASP A 118 1.88 -10.76 7.15
C ASP A 118 1.05 -11.81 6.40
N ASP A 119 1.11 -13.06 6.87
CA ASP A 119 0.36 -14.18 6.30
C ASP A 119 -1.14 -13.85 6.18
N GLY A 120 -1.68 -14.07 4.99
CA GLY A 120 -3.09 -13.80 4.69
C GLY A 120 -3.39 -12.37 4.21
N PHE A 121 -2.38 -11.51 4.07
CA PHE A 121 -2.51 -10.17 3.49
C PHE A 121 -1.62 -9.96 2.27
N THR A 122 -2.00 -9.00 1.42
CA THR A 122 -1.30 -8.66 0.18
C THR A 122 -1.61 -7.23 -0.26
N GLY A 123 -1.01 -6.81 -1.38
CA GLY A 123 -1.05 -5.45 -1.91
C GLY A 123 0.00 -4.54 -1.29
N ASP A 124 0.20 -3.37 -1.90
CA ASP A 124 1.33 -2.47 -1.60
C ASP A 124 1.36 -1.96 -0.17
N ASN A 125 0.21 -1.94 0.51
CA ASN A 125 0.05 -1.53 1.90
C ASN A 125 -0.57 -2.62 2.79
N CYS A 126 -0.66 -3.87 2.34
CA CYS A 126 -1.24 -4.99 3.11
C CYS A 126 -2.72 -4.82 3.52
N SER A 127 -3.46 -3.96 2.84
CA SER A 127 -4.90 -3.79 3.07
C SER A 127 -5.74 -4.96 2.55
N GLN A 128 -5.26 -5.67 1.54
CA GLN A 128 -6.02 -6.70 0.83
C GLN A 128 -5.81 -8.06 1.48
N LYS A 129 -6.88 -8.86 1.61
CA LYS A 129 -6.74 -10.26 2.02
C LYS A 129 -6.17 -11.08 0.87
N ALA A 130 -5.13 -11.86 1.14
CA ALA A 130 -4.56 -12.79 0.19
C ALA A 130 -5.57 -13.90 -0.13
N CYS A 131 -5.57 -14.34 -1.39
CA CYS A 131 -6.33 -15.50 -1.84
C CYS A 131 -5.40 -16.70 -2.09
N PRO A 132 -5.89 -17.94 -1.90
CA PRO A 132 -5.11 -19.13 -2.15
C PRO A 132 -4.64 -19.17 -3.61
N ASN A 133 -3.34 -19.39 -3.81
CA ASN A 133 -2.66 -19.42 -5.12
C ASN A 133 -3.02 -18.25 -6.06
N ASN A 134 -3.37 -17.08 -5.51
CA ASN A 134 -3.86 -15.93 -6.27
C ASN A 134 -4.99 -16.32 -7.26
N CYS A 135 -5.90 -17.18 -6.79
CA CYS A 135 -7.00 -17.76 -7.57
C CYS A 135 -6.54 -18.40 -8.89
N SER A 136 -5.31 -18.92 -8.95
CA SER A 136 -4.69 -19.51 -10.14
C SER A 136 -4.76 -18.60 -11.38
N LYS A 137 -4.91 -17.27 -11.18
CA LYS A 137 -5.20 -16.28 -12.22
C LYS A 137 -6.44 -16.60 -13.07
N ARG A 138 -7.42 -17.32 -12.50
CA ARG A 138 -8.65 -17.83 -13.13
C ARG A 138 -9.89 -17.52 -12.30
N GLY A 139 -9.87 -16.35 -11.66
CA GLY A 139 -10.94 -15.87 -10.82
C GLY A 139 -10.58 -14.55 -10.16
N LYS A 140 -11.55 -13.99 -9.46
CA LYS A 140 -11.40 -12.75 -8.68
C LYS A 140 -11.25 -13.09 -7.21
N CYS A 141 -10.27 -12.47 -6.56
CA CYS A 141 -10.15 -12.53 -5.11
C CYS A 141 -11.15 -11.55 -4.46
N VAL A 142 -12.06 -12.08 -3.64
CA VAL A 142 -13.06 -11.29 -2.91
C VAL A 142 -12.99 -11.68 -1.44
N ASN A 143 -12.52 -10.76 -0.60
CA ASN A 143 -12.39 -10.95 0.85
C ASN A 143 -11.59 -12.22 1.26
N GLY A 144 -10.55 -12.57 0.50
CA GLY A 144 -9.71 -13.75 0.76
C GLY A 144 -10.28 -15.06 0.20
N LYS A 145 -11.38 -15.01 -0.55
CA LYS A 145 -11.98 -16.16 -1.24
C LYS A 145 -11.97 -15.95 -2.74
N CYS A 146 -11.69 -17.02 -3.50
CA CYS A 146 -11.74 -16.97 -4.96
C CYS A 146 -13.16 -17.14 -5.49
N VAL A 147 -13.54 -16.22 -6.37
CA VAL A 147 -14.72 -16.33 -7.24
C VAL A 147 -14.21 -16.73 -8.62
N CYS A 148 -14.39 -17.99 -8.99
CA CYS A 148 -13.79 -18.55 -10.21
C CYS A 148 -14.48 -18.07 -11.49
N ASP A 149 -13.68 -17.91 -12.54
CA ASP A 149 -14.18 -17.68 -13.89
C ASP A 149 -14.94 -18.92 -14.39
N VAL A 150 -15.80 -18.71 -15.40
CA VAL A 150 -16.61 -19.79 -16.00
C VAL A 150 -15.70 -20.93 -16.48
N GLY A 151 -16.03 -22.16 -16.09
CA GLY A 151 -15.23 -23.35 -16.44
C GLY A 151 -14.09 -23.63 -15.47
N PHE A 152 -13.97 -22.91 -14.35
CA PHE A 152 -13.05 -23.22 -13.26
C PHE A 152 -13.79 -23.38 -11.94
N THR A 153 -13.19 -24.14 -11.03
CA THR A 153 -13.77 -24.46 -9.72
C THR A 153 -12.67 -24.77 -8.71
N GLY A 154 -13.07 -24.99 -7.46
CA GLY A 154 -12.18 -25.22 -6.34
C GLY A 154 -11.88 -23.93 -5.55
N PRO A 155 -11.16 -24.05 -4.41
CA PRO A 155 -10.88 -22.94 -3.50
C PRO A 155 -9.97 -21.87 -4.12
N ASP A 156 -9.17 -22.25 -5.11
CA ASP A 156 -8.18 -21.42 -5.80
C ASP A 156 -8.36 -21.40 -7.33
N CYS A 157 -9.48 -21.91 -7.84
CA CYS A 157 -9.80 -21.97 -9.27
C CYS A 157 -8.81 -22.76 -10.14
N ALA A 158 -7.97 -23.61 -9.56
CA ALA A 158 -7.03 -24.44 -10.33
C ALA A 158 -7.76 -25.55 -11.13
N ALA A 159 -8.85 -26.08 -10.58
CA ALA A 159 -9.56 -27.21 -11.18
C ALA A 159 -10.46 -26.76 -12.34
N LYS A 160 -10.43 -27.50 -13.46
CA LYS A 160 -11.38 -27.29 -14.56
C LYS A 160 -12.78 -27.71 -14.11
N GLY A 161 -13.71 -26.76 -14.11
CA GLY A 161 -15.15 -26.99 -14.05
C GLY A 161 -15.70 -27.46 -15.40
N CYS A 162 -16.92 -27.97 -15.39
CA CYS A 162 -17.61 -28.36 -16.61
C CYS A 162 -18.56 -27.27 -17.10
N PRO A 163 -18.71 -27.10 -18.42
CA PRO A 163 -19.62 -26.10 -18.99
C PRO A 163 -21.05 -26.37 -18.50
N ASN A 164 -21.73 -25.32 -18.04
CA ASN A 164 -23.10 -25.33 -17.48
C ASN A 164 -23.37 -26.46 -16.48
N ASN A 165 -22.36 -26.91 -15.73
CA ASN A 165 -22.45 -28.08 -14.85
C ASN A 165 -23.06 -29.31 -15.54
N CYS A 166 -22.71 -29.52 -16.82
CA CYS A 166 -23.26 -30.56 -17.67
C CYS A 166 -24.80 -30.54 -17.77
N SER A 167 -25.41 -29.35 -17.64
CA SER A 167 -26.86 -29.13 -17.65
C SER A 167 -27.63 -30.04 -16.69
N ASN A 168 -26.97 -30.53 -15.63
CA ASN A 168 -27.44 -31.59 -14.73
C ASN A 168 -27.84 -32.91 -15.44
N LYS A 169 -27.44 -33.08 -16.70
CA LYS A 169 -27.74 -34.20 -17.61
C LYS A 169 -26.50 -35.07 -17.89
N GLY A 170 -25.43 -34.89 -17.13
CA GLY A 170 -24.18 -35.64 -17.25
C GLY A 170 -23.37 -35.65 -15.96
N ARG A 171 -22.20 -36.28 -16.01
CA ARG A 171 -21.19 -36.24 -14.94
C ARG A 171 -19.98 -35.43 -15.41
N CYS A 172 -19.51 -34.51 -14.58
CA CYS A 172 -18.30 -33.77 -14.85
C CYS A 172 -17.05 -34.65 -14.58
N VAL A 173 -16.17 -34.78 -15.55
CA VAL A 173 -14.91 -35.54 -15.44
C VAL A 173 -13.78 -34.71 -16.02
N LYS A 174 -12.87 -34.22 -15.16
CA LYS A 174 -11.69 -33.41 -15.55
C LYS A 174 -12.02 -32.20 -16.46
N GLY A 175 -13.18 -31.57 -16.26
CA GLY A 175 -13.63 -30.42 -17.05
C GLY A 175 -14.40 -30.75 -18.32
N SER A 176 -14.65 -32.04 -18.59
CA SER A 176 -15.48 -32.50 -19.71
C SER A 176 -16.74 -33.22 -19.21
N CYS A 177 -17.85 -33.01 -19.89
CA CYS A 177 -19.11 -33.65 -19.54
C CYS A 177 -19.22 -35.04 -20.17
N VAL A 178 -19.46 -36.04 -19.32
CA VAL A 178 -19.89 -37.37 -19.74
C VAL A 178 -21.41 -37.41 -19.65
N CYS A 179 -22.07 -37.32 -20.79
CA CYS A 179 -23.54 -37.19 -20.85
C CYS A 179 -24.25 -38.50 -20.49
N ARG A 180 -25.42 -38.36 -19.84
CA ARG A 180 -26.36 -39.48 -19.66
C ARG A 180 -26.90 -39.90 -21.03
N ARG A 181 -27.37 -41.15 -21.13
CA ARG A 181 -27.96 -41.67 -22.37
C ARG A 181 -29.06 -40.74 -22.90
N GLY A 182 -29.04 -40.50 -24.20
CA GLY A 182 -30.00 -39.61 -24.88
C GLY A 182 -29.54 -38.16 -25.00
N PHE A 183 -28.53 -37.72 -24.22
CA PHE A 183 -28.00 -36.35 -24.29
C PHE A 183 -26.63 -36.29 -24.98
N THR A 184 -26.33 -35.15 -25.61
CA THR A 184 -25.08 -34.87 -26.31
C THR A 184 -24.70 -33.38 -26.18
N GLY A 185 -23.56 -33.01 -26.76
CA GLY A 185 -23.00 -31.67 -26.71
C GLY A 185 -22.01 -31.46 -25.56
N PRO A 186 -21.28 -30.33 -25.54
CA PRO A 186 -20.21 -30.06 -24.57
C PRO A 186 -20.72 -29.99 -23.12
N ASP A 187 -21.99 -29.64 -22.92
CA ASP A 187 -22.65 -29.52 -21.62
C ASP A 187 -23.90 -30.39 -21.48
N CYS A 188 -24.10 -31.39 -22.35
CA CYS A 188 -25.25 -32.29 -22.33
C CYS A 188 -26.63 -31.63 -22.45
N SER A 189 -26.71 -30.42 -23.01
CA SER A 189 -27.99 -29.71 -23.21
C SER A 189 -28.80 -30.24 -24.39
N GLN A 190 -28.17 -30.90 -25.37
CA GLN A 190 -28.79 -31.31 -26.63
C GLN A 190 -29.23 -32.78 -26.59
N CYS A 191 -30.28 -33.14 -27.34
CA CYS A 191 -30.64 -34.54 -27.56
C CYS A 191 -29.75 -35.19 -28.63
N LEU A 192 -29.43 -36.47 -28.46
CA LEU A 192 -28.84 -37.31 -29.50
C LEU A 192 -29.77 -37.37 -30.73
N GLU A 193 -29.20 -37.49 -31.92
CA GLU A 193 -29.99 -37.51 -33.16
C GLU A 193 -31.07 -38.60 -33.13
N GLY A 194 -32.31 -38.23 -33.47
CA GLY A 194 -33.46 -39.13 -33.40
C GLY A 194 -34.05 -39.33 -32.00
N LYS A 195 -33.59 -38.59 -30.99
CA LYS A 195 -34.20 -38.49 -29.66
C LYS A 195 -34.92 -37.16 -29.49
N THR A 196 -36.13 -37.20 -28.94
CA THR A 196 -36.97 -36.03 -28.69
C THR A 196 -37.59 -36.09 -27.29
N GLY A 197 -38.28 -35.00 -26.90
CA GLY A 197 -38.89 -34.85 -25.59
C GLY A 197 -37.97 -34.23 -24.53
N PRO A 198 -38.51 -33.84 -23.37
CA PRO A 198 -37.78 -33.09 -22.33
C PRO A 198 -36.60 -33.86 -21.73
N ASN A 199 -36.66 -35.20 -21.75
CA ASN A 199 -35.63 -36.10 -21.22
C ASN A 199 -34.86 -36.86 -22.31
N CYS A 200 -35.06 -36.55 -23.60
CA CYS A 200 -34.43 -37.23 -24.74
C CYS A 200 -34.54 -38.78 -24.71
N ASP A 201 -35.63 -39.29 -24.14
CA ASP A 201 -35.93 -40.71 -24.00
C ASP A 201 -36.78 -41.25 -25.16
N THR A 202 -37.63 -40.39 -25.74
CA THR A 202 -38.50 -40.71 -26.85
C THR A 202 -37.67 -40.88 -28.12
N GLY A 203 -37.71 -42.06 -28.73
CA GLY A 203 -37.08 -42.30 -30.03
C GLY A 203 -38.05 -41.98 -31.15
N GLU A 204 -37.58 -41.27 -32.17
CA GLU A 204 -38.26 -41.32 -33.46
C GLU A 204 -38.14 -42.74 -33.99
N SER A 205 -39.22 -43.51 -33.88
CA SER A 205 -39.31 -44.80 -34.56
C SER A 205 -39.03 -44.56 -36.04
N LYS A 206 -38.01 -45.23 -36.59
CA LYS A 206 -37.72 -45.23 -38.04
C LYS A 206 -38.97 -45.56 -38.88
N GLN A 207 -39.99 -46.18 -38.27
CA GLN A 207 -41.32 -46.38 -38.82
C GLN A 207 -42.06 -45.10 -39.25
N ALA A 208 -41.85 -43.94 -38.62
CA ALA A 208 -42.53 -42.70 -39.03
C ALA A 208 -41.98 -42.13 -40.35
N LYS A 209 -40.68 -42.33 -40.63
CA LYS A 209 -40.06 -41.94 -41.92
C LYS A 209 -40.52 -42.84 -43.08
N TYR A 210 -40.69 -44.15 -42.83
CA TYR A 210 -41.17 -45.09 -43.86
C TYR A 210 -42.70 -45.04 -44.05
N ALA A 211 -43.48 -44.74 -43.00
CA ALA A 211 -44.93 -44.63 -43.11
C ALA A 211 -45.39 -43.46 -44.02
N ILE A 212 -44.64 -42.35 -44.04
CA ILE A 212 -44.90 -41.23 -44.97
C ILE A 212 -44.55 -41.63 -46.42
N PHE A 213 -43.55 -42.50 -46.62
CA PHE A 213 -43.18 -43.00 -47.95
C PHE A 213 -44.21 -44.00 -48.49
N ASP A 214 -44.79 -44.86 -47.65
CA ASP A 214 -45.83 -45.83 -48.04
C ASP A 214 -47.17 -45.16 -48.38
N LEU A 215 -47.57 -44.08 -47.68
CA LEU A 215 -48.78 -43.32 -48.02
C LEU A 215 -48.68 -42.62 -49.38
N LYS A 216 -47.50 -42.11 -49.75
CA LYS A 216 -47.28 -41.54 -51.10
C LYS A 216 -47.32 -42.60 -52.20
N LYS A 217 -46.88 -43.83 -51.92
CA LYS A 217 -46.94 -44.94 -52.89
C LYS A 217 -48.37 -45.41 -53.13
N SER A 218 -49.23 -45.39 -52.11
CA SER A 218 -50.65 -45.72 -52.23
C SER A 218 -51.45 -44.66 -53.00
N LEU A 219 -51.11 -43.37 -52.91
CA LEU A 219 -51.80 -42.30 -53.65
C LEU A 219 -51.40 -42.24 -55.14
N ILE A 220 -50.18 -42.66 -55.48
CA ILE A 220 -49.69 -42.68 -56.88
C ILE A 220 -50.19 -43.93 -57.63
N GLY A 221 -50.41 -45.06 -56.94
CA GLY A 221 -50.95 -46.28 -57.55
C GLY A 221 -52.42 -46.20 -57.99
N SER A 222 -53.22 -45.36 -57.34
CA SER A 222 -54.66 -45.20 -57.65
C SER A 222 -54.94 -44.30 -58.87
N VAL A 223 -53.95 -43.56 -59.35
CA VAL A 223 -54.09 -42.64 -60.50
C VAL A 223 -53.78 -43.32 -61.83
N LEU A 224 -53.10 -44.48 -61.83
CA LEU A 224 -52.65 -45.17 -63.04
C LEU A 224 -53.58 -46.31 -63.53
N LEU A 225 -54.68 -46.61 -62.84
CA LEU A 225 -55.64 -47.67 -63.23
C LEU A 225 -57.03 -47.14 -63.66
N SER A 226 -57.15 -45.82 -63.87
CA SER A 226 -58.43 -45.17 -64.24
C SER A 226 -58.40 -44.51 -65.63
N ASN A 227 -57.47 -44.91 -66.52
CA ASN A 227 -57.48 -44.58 -67.94
C ASN A 227 -57.74 -45.83 -68.77
#